data_AF-A0A9P6SWQ1-F1
#
_entry.id   AF-A0A9P6SWQ1-F1
#
_cell.length_a   1.000
_cell.length_b   1.000
_cell.length_c   1.000
_cell.angle_alpha   90.00
_cell.angle_beta   90.00
_cell.angle_gamma   90.00
#
_symmetry.space_group_name_H-M   'P 1'
#
loop_
_entity.id
_entity.type
_entity.pdbx_description
1 polymer ?
#
loop_
_entity_poly.entity_id
_entity_poly.type
_entity_poly.pdbx_seq_one_letter_code
_entity_poly.pdbx_strand_id
1 'polypeptide(L)'
;MKFPKEIIWLMGAPGSGKGTHTPAILRSRGITNPPISMSSLLATPECQEQINKGLMVSDGKVVENLLFALLDCEPEVGVLVDGFPRSEIQVECLKLFHERMHELRREFKHTPLKDFFPRPTFRICVLYVDEEISVARQLARGKLIKEHNAQVRRSGKGEIKEERVTDYDELLSKIFPFHLINAVGDIDSVMRVILKEFEYQSSLELEHDTYEAISHIPLATKIGIHARQDLIRRLEHYCETEPEIFSKAVRFIDQEVTPMVARHAISGQALVRSRNPILSDPEIAEVVISILSERGYAVTMDERVHEIPKRVDPKTWEIILERSHVYALNVRFPQHHIQPLEQKF
;
A
#
# COMPACT_ATOMS: atom_id res chain seq x y z
N MET A 1 27.39 2.22 11.28
CA MET A 1 26.93 1.61 10.02
C MET A 1 25.78 0.67 10.35
N LYS A 2 24.66 0.74 9.62
CA LYS A 2 23.45 -0.06 9.86
C LYS A 2 23.02 -0.66 8.52
N PHE A 3 22.47 -1.87 8.53
CA PHE A 3 21.85 -2.45 7.34
C PHE A 3 20.41 -1.95 7.18
N PRO A 4 19.90 -1.84 5.94
CA PRO A 4 18.49 -1.62 5.66
C PRO A 4 17.59 -2.62 6.39
N LYS A 5 16.48 -2.13 6.94
CA LYS A 5 15.48 -2.98 7.60
C LYS A 5 14.82 -3.95 6.60
N GLU A 6 14.53 -3.51 5.39
CA GLU A 6 13.90 -4.31 4.34
C GLU A 6 14.85 -4.49 3.15
N ILE A 7 15.00 -5.74 2.69
CA ILE A 7 15.80 -6.08 1.51
C ILE A 7 14.96 -6.97 0.57
N ILE A 8 14.72 -6.47 -0.64
CA ILE A 8 14.01 -7.20 -1.70
C ILE A 8 15.04 -7.76 -2.68
N TRP A 9 15.11 -9.07 -2.78
CA TRP A 9 15.96 -9.80 -3.72
C TRP A 9 15.16 -10.05 -5.01
N LEU A 10 15.43 -9.25 -6.03
CA LEU A 10 14.76 -9.35 -7.33
C LEU A 10 15.50 -10.36 -8.22
N MET A 11 14.78 -11.41 -8.58
CA MET A 11 15.21 -12.51 -9.41
C MET A 11 14.32 -12.62 -10.65
N GLY A 12 14.79 -13.38 -11.63
CA GLY A 12 14.04 -13.68 -12.84
C GLY A 12 14.97 -13.83 -14.04
N ALA A 13 14.51 -14.57 -15.05
CA ALA A 13 15.28 -14.80 -16.26
C ALA A 13 15.70 -13.49 -16.98
N PRO A 14 16.75 -13.50 -17.81
CA PRO A 14 17.04 -12.38 -18.69
C PRO A 14 15.82 -12.12 -19.59
N GLY A 15 15.44 -10.86 -19.81
CA GLY A 15 14.23 -10.55 -20.58
C GLY A 15 12.90 -10.65 -19.81
N SER A 16 12.91 -11.03 -18.52
CA SER A 16 11.71 -11.00 -17.66
C SER A 16 11.24 -9.59 -17.28
N GLY A 17 12.00 -8.55 -17.63
CA GLY A 17 11.60 -7.16 -17.39
C GLY A 17 12.05 -6.57 -16.05
N LYS A 18 12.99 -7.19 -15.32
CA LYS A 18 13.51 -6.69 -14.02
C LYS A 18 13.77 -5.18 -14.01
N GLY A 19 14.69 -4.70 -14.85
CA GLY A 19 15.01 -3.27 -14.93
C GLY A 19 13.83 -2.36 -15.30
N THR A 20 12.85 -2.86 -16.05
CA THR A 20 11.63 -2.12 -16.39
C THR A 20 10.72 -1.96 -15.18
N HIS A 21 10.61 -2.99 -14.34
CA HIS A 21 9.70 -3.03 -13.20
C HIS A 21 10.33 -2.54 -11.89
N THR A 22 11.66 -2.51 -11.77
CA THR A 22 12.37 -2.06 -10.56
C THR A 22 11.88 -0.70 -10.04
N PRO A 23 11.81 0.38 -10.84
CA PRO A 23 11.37 1.69 -10.32
C PRO A 23 9.95 1.66 -9.76
N ALA A 24 9.14 0.76 -10.30
CA ALA A 24 7.74 0.61 -9.94
C ALA A 24 7.56 -0.18 -8.63
N ILE A 25 8.33 -1.26 -8.45
CA ILE A 25 8.42 -2.03 -7.20
C ILE A 25 8.92 -1.13 -6.07
N LEU A 26 9.93 -0.30 -6.33
CA LEU A 26 10.45 0.65 -5.33
C LEU A 26 9.37 1.67 -4.94
N ARG A 27 8.69 2.29 -5.91
CA ARG A 27 7.63 3.26 -5.65
C ARG A 27 6.46 2.68 -4.86
N SER A 28 6.02 1.47 -5.18
CA SER A 28 4.88 0.84 -4.50
C SER A 28 5.17 0.52 -3.03
N ARG A 29 6.44 0.29 -2.71
CA ARG A 29 6.93 0.01 -1.35
C ARG A 29 7.40 1.27 -0.61
N GLY A 30 7.36 2.44 -1.25
CA GLY A 30 7.90 3.67 -0.66
C GLY A 30 9.42 3.61 -0.44
N ILE A 31 10.14 2.77 -1.19
CA ILE A 31 11.59 2.64 -1.08
C ILE A 31 12.27 3.75 -1.90
N THR A 32 13.08 4.56 -1.22
CA THR A 32 13.85 5.66 -1.83
C THR A 32 15.33 5.34 -2.05
N ASN A 33 15.87 4.29 -1.42
CA ASN A 33 17.22 3.83 -1.71
C ASN A 33 17.35 3.43 -3.19
N PRO A 34 18.47 3.76 -3.86
CA PRO A 34 18.71 3.30 -5.22
C PRO A 34 18.82 1.77 -5.26
N PRO A 35 18.34 1.11 -6.33
CA PRO A 35 18.46 -0.34 -6.45
C PRO A 35 19.93 -0.74 -6.61
N ILE A 36 20.33 -1.80 -5.92
CA ILE A 36 21.65 -2.38 -6.03
C ILE A 36 21.64 -3.37 -7.20
N SER A 37 22.35 -3.04 -8.28
CA SER A 37 22.56 -3.93 -9.42
C SER A 37 23.87 -4.69 -9.25
N MET A 38 23.81 -6.02 -9.11
CA MET A 38 25.04 -6.83 -9.03
C MET A 38 25.91 -6.69 -10.28
N SER A 39 25.29 -6.54 -11.45
CA SER A 39 26.04 -6.29 -12.69
C SER A 39 26.83 -4.99 -12.65
N SER A 40 26.31 -3.96 -11.98
CA SER A 40 26.98 -2.68 -11.83
C SER A 40 28.07 -2.72 -10.76
N LEU A 41 27.83 -3.43 -9.65
CA LEU A 41 28.84 -3.63 -8.60
C LEU A 41 30.07 -4.42 -9.08
N LEU A 42 29.87 -5.33 -10.05
CA LEU A 42 30.93 -6.15 -10.61
C LEU A 42 31.54 -5.58 -11.89
N ALA A 43 31.27 -4.32 -12.25
CA ALA A 43 31.82 -3.65 -13.43
C ALA A 43 33.26 -3.12 -13.24
N THR A 44 33.94 -3.54 -12.17
CA THR A 44 35.35 -3.15 -11.93
C THR A 44 36.27 -3.79 -12.98
N PRO A 45 37.41 -3.16 -13.35
CA PRO A 45 38.31 -3.71 -14.38
C PRO A 45 38.77 -5.15 -14.08
N GLU A 46 39.03 -5.47 -12.81
CA GLU A 46 39.41 -6.80 -12.35
C GLU A 46 38.30 -7.84 -12.58
N CYS A 47 37.07 -7.53 -12.17
CA CYS A 47 35.91 -8.40 -12.39
C CYS A 47 35.57 -8.54 -13.87
N GLN A 48 35.68 -7.45 -14.64
CA GLN A 48 35.41 -7.46 -16.07
C GLN A 48 36.43 -8.30 -16.84
N GLU A 49 37.70 -8.29 -16.42
CA GLU A 49 38.72 -9.16 -17.02
C GLU A 49 38.41 -10.64 -16.81
N GLN A 50 37.94 -11.02 -15.61
CA GLN A 50 37.51 -12.38 -15.32
C GLN A 50 36.30 -12.78 -16.17
N ILE A 51 35.27 -11.94 -16.20
CA ILE A 51 34.05 -12.16 -16.99
C ILE A 51 34.37 -12.30 -18.48
N ASN A 52 35.21 -11.42 -19.03
CA ASN A 52 35.62 -11.44 -20.43
C ASN A 52 36.42 -12.71 -20.80
N LYS A 53 37.14 -13.29 -19.85
CA LYS A 53 37.85 -14.58 -20.00
C LYS A 53 36.93 -15.79 -19.81
N GLY A 54 35.63 -15.58 -19.54
CA GLY A 54 34.67 -16.64 -19.23
C GLY A 54 34.87 -17.27 -17.84
N LEU A 55 35.64 -16.61 -16.96
CA LEU A 55 35.84 -17.02 -15.57
C LEU A 55 34.72 -16.43 -14.70
N MET A 56 34.27 -17.19 -13.71
CA MET A 56 33.29 -16.71 -12.74
C MET A 56 33.97 -15.88 -11.64
N VAL A 57 33.40 -14.73 -11.31
CA VAL A 57 33.79 -13.98 -10.11
C VAL A 57 33.46 -14.82 -8.88
N SER A 58 34.41 -14.96 -7.95
CA SER A 58 34.21 -15.80 -6.75
C SER A 58 33.05 -15.29 -5.90
N ASP A 59 32.25 -16.21 -5.34
CA ASP A 59 31.10 -15.88 -4.48
C ASP A 59 31.49 -15.02 -3.28
N GLY A 60 32.68 -15.24 -2.70
CA GLY A 60 33.19 -14.42 -1.60
C GLY A 60 33.31 -12.94 -1.97
N LYS A 61 33.82 -12.63 -3.16
CA LYS A 61 33.93 -11.25 -3.66
C LYS A 61 32.57 -10.64 -3.96
N VAL A 62 31.64 -11.43 -4.50
CA VAL A 62 30.27 -11.01 -4.79
C VAL A 62 29.54 -10.62 -3.50
N VAL A 63 29.63 -11.47 -2.46
CA VAL A 63 29.00 -11.23 -1.15
C VAL A 63 29.64 -10.04 -0.43
N GLU A 64 30.97 -9.92 -0.46
CA GLU A 64 31.68 -8.78 0.12
C GLU A 64 31.19 -7.45 -0.47
N ASN A 65 31.19 -7.32 -1.81
CA ASN A 65 30.74 -6.11 -2.49
C ASN A 65 29.26 -5.80 -2.20
N LEU A 66 28.41 -6.83 -2.13
CA LEU A 66 27.01 -6.68 -1.78
C LEU A 66 26.84 -6.13 -0.36
N LEU A 67 27.54 -6.69 0.63
CA LEU A 67 27.45 -6.24 2.02
C LEU A 67 27.91 -4.79 2.16
N PHE A 68 28.99 -4.39 1.49
CA PHE A 68 29.42 -2.99 1.47
C PHE A 68 28.36 -2.07 0.84
N ALA A 69 27.76 -2.47 -0.29
CA ALA A 69 26.71 -1.69 -0.93
C ALA A 69 25.46 -1.55 -0.03
N LEU A 70 25.10 -2.60 0.70
CA LEU A 70 24.01 -2.55 1.67
C LEU A 70 24.31 -1.60 2.85
N LEU A 71 25.57 -1.54 3.30
CA LEU A 71 25.99 -0.62 4.38
C LEU A 71 26.02 0.85 3.97
N ASP A 72 26.10 1.14 2.68
CA ASP A 72 26.08 2.50 2.11
C ASP A 72 24.65 3.04 1.92
N CYS A 73 23.64 2.19 2.05
CA CYS A 73 22.23 2.58 1.94
C CYS A 73 21.74 3.34 3.17
N GLU A 74 20.65 4.10 3.00
CA GLU A 74 19.92 4.68 4.13
C GLU A 74 19.20 3.55 4.90
N PRO A 75 19.51 3.33 6.19
CA PRO A 75 19.12 2.10 6.90
C PRO A 75 17.64 2.03 7.28
N GLU A 76 16.99 3.18 7.43
CA GLU A 76 15.56 3.26 7.79
C GLU A 76 14.64 2.99 6.60
N VAL A 77 15.20 2.96 5.38
CA VAL A 77 14.49 2.72 4.13
C VAL A 77 14.87 1.32 3.61
N GLY A 78 13.92 0.63 2.97
CA GLY A 78 14.20 -0.64 2.31
C GLY A 78 15.19 -0.51 1.15
N VAL A 79 15.61 -1.61 0.54
CA VAL A 79 16.43 -1.61 -0.68
C VAL A 79 16.07 -2.80 -1.56
N LEU A 80 16.25 -2.66 -2.88
CA LEU A 80 16.08 -3.75 -3.83
C LEU A 80 17.44 -4.13 -4.41
N VAL A 81 17.76 -5.43 -4.39
CA VAL A 81 18.96 -6.02 -4.96
C VAL A 81 18.57 -6.82 -6.20
N ASP A 82 19.09 -6.46 -7.37
CA ASP A 82 18.88 -7.15 -8.64
C ASP A 82 20.04 -8.09 -8.95
N GLY A 83 19.70 -9.38 -9.10
CA GLY A 83 20.62 -10.38 -9.62
C GLY A 83 21.46 -11.08 -8.56
N PHE A 84 21.01 -11.13 -7.31
CA PHE A 84 21.55 -11.95 -6.23
C PHE A 84 20.39 -12.66 -5.51
N PRO A 85 20.55 -13.92 -5.08
CA PRO A 85 21.68 -14.83 -5.32
C PRO A 85 21.57 -15.55 -6.69
N ARG A 86 22.67 -16.15 -7.16
CA ARG A 86 22.78 -16.92 -8.42
C ARG A 86 23.45 -18.29 -8.28
N SER A 87 23.92 -18.65 -7.09
CA SER A 87 24.52 -19.97 -6.80
C SER A 87 24.01 -20.49 -5.45
N GLU A 88 24.11 -21.80 -5.23
CA GLU A 88 23.77 -22.42 -3.93
C GLU A 88 24.61 -21.83 -2.79
N ILE A 89 25.89 -21.53 -3.04
CA ILE A 89 26.78 -20.90 -2.05
C ILE A 89 26.26 -19.51 -1.67
N GLN A 90 25.84 -18.70 -2.66
CA GLN A 90 25.25 -17.39 -2.39
C GLN A 90 23.92 -17.50 -1.62
N VAL A 91 23.13 -18.55 -1.87
CA VAL A 91 21.93 -18.86 -1.09
C VAL A 91 22.28 -19.16 0.36
N GLU A 92 23.29 -19.98 0.63
CA GLU A 92 23.74 -20.26 2.00
C GLU A 92 24.29 -19.00 2.69
N CYS A 93 25.08 -18.17 1.99
CA CYS A 93 25.52 -16.88 2.51
C CYS A 93 24.34 -15.97 2.88
N LEU A 94 23.28 -15.96 2.07
CA LEU A 94 22.08 -15.17 2.34
C LEU A 94 21.35 -15.65 3.61
N LYS A 95 21.28 -16.98 3.83
CA LYS A 95 20.71 -17.55 5.07
C LYS A 95 21.52 -17.16 6.29
N LEU A 96 22.85 -17.32 6.22
CA LEU A 96 23.76 -16.95 7.31
C LEU A 96 23.65 -15.45 7.64
N PHE A 97 23.55 -14.60 6.61
CA PHE A 97 23.38 -13.17 6.80
C PHE A 97 22.06 -12.83 7.51
N HIS A 98 20.95 -13.41 7.05
CA HIS A 98 19.63 -13.24 7.66
C HIS A 98 19.61 -13.71 9.13
N GLU A 99 20.18 -14.89 9.39
CA GLU A 99 20.23 -15.49 10.72
C GLU A 99 21.07 -14.64 11.67
N ARG A 100 22.23 -14.13 11.20
CA ARG A 100 23.10 -13.25 11.98
C ARG A 100 22.43 -11.93 12.33
N MET A 101 21.69 -11.32 11.40
CA MET A 101 20.91 -10.11 11.68
C MET A 101 19.84 -10.36 12.75
N HIS A 102 19.17 -11.51 12.70
CA HIS A 102 18.20 -11.90 13.72
C HIS A 102 18.84 -12.17 15.10
N GLU A 103 19.99 -12.82 15.14
CA GLU A 103 20.76 -13.01 16.38
C GLU A 103 21.10 -11.68 17.03
N LEU A 104 21.68 -10.75 16.28
CA LEU A 104 22.03 -9.41 16.77
C LEU A 104 20.79 -8.66 17.26
N ARG A 105 19.67 -8.72 16.52
CA ARG A 105 18.39 -8.15 16.96
C ARG A 105 17.95 -8.71 18.31
N ARG A 106 18.04 -10.03 18.53
CA ARG A 106 17.67 -10.68 19.80
C ARG A 106 18.60 -10.25 20.94
N GLU A 107 19.92 -10.27 20.69
CA GLU A 107 20.96 -9.91 21.64
C GLU A 107 20.79 -8.47 22.15
N PHE A 108 20.56 -7.51 21.24
CA PHE A 108 20.48 -6.10 21.57
C PHE A 108 19.06 -5.58 21.83
N LYS A 109 18.01 -6.44 21.78
CA LYS A 109 16.58 -6.05 21.87
C LYS A 109 16.27 -5.14 23.06
N HIS A 110 16.86 -5.44 24.22
CA HIS A 110 16.60 -4.75 25.49
C HIS A 110 17.72 -3.78 25.90
N THR A 111 18.52 -3.33 24.93
CA THR A 111 19.64 -2.43 25.16
C THR A 111 19.40 -1.08 24.46
N PRO A 112 20.14 -0.02 24.83
CA PRO A 112 20.14 1.25 24.08
C PRO A 112 20.55 1.11 22.61
N LEU A 113 21.17 -0.02 22.23
CA LEU A 113 21.60 -0.29 20.86
C LEU A 113 20.52 -0.93 19.98
N LYS A 114 19.29 -1.15 20.48
CA LYS A 114 18.24 -1.86 19.72
C LYS A 114 18.00 -1.27 18.33
N ASP A 115 18.11 0.05 18.19
CA ASP A 115 17.81 0.78 16.95
C ASP A 115 18.92 0.62 15.90
N PHE A 116 20.08 0.08 16.27
CA PHE A 116 21.15 -0.29 15.34
C PHE A 116 20.98 -1.69 14.74
N PHE A 117 20.10 -2.50 15.34
CA PHE A 117 19.83 -3.87 14.92
C PHE A 117 18.33 -4.04 14.69
N PRO A 118 17.78 -3.47 13.61
CA PRO A 118 16.37 -3.64 13.29
C PRO A 118 16.06 -5.11 12.95
N ARG A 119 14.79 -5.50 13.05
CA ARG A 119 14.35 -6.81 12.57
C ARG A 119 14.54 -6.85 11.04
N PRO A 120 15.36 -7.76 10.49
CA PRO A 120 15.52 -7.87 9.04
C PRO A 120 14.23 -8.40 8.40
N THR A 121 13.86 -7.82 7.26
CA THR A 121 12.79 -8.30 6.39
C THR A 121 13.37 -8.61 5.03
N PHE A 122 13.59 -9.90 4.73
CA PHE A 122 14.07 -10.33 3.41
C PHE A 122 12.88 -10.80 2.58
N ARG A 123 12.80 -10.36 1.32
CA ARG A 123 11.75 -10.77 0.38
C ARG A 123 12.37 -11.25 -0.90
N ILE A 124 11.93 -12.40 -1.39
CA ILE A 124 12.33 -12.88 -2.72
C ILE A 124 11.22 -12.49 -3.70
N CYS A 125 11.57 -11.75 -4.74
CA CYS A 125 10.65 -11.38 -5.81
C CYS A 125 11.14 -12.00 -7.11
N VAL A 126 10.40 -12.93 -7.68
CA VAL A 126 10.76 -13.61 -8.93
C VAL A 126 9.82 -13.16 -10.05
N LEU A 127 10.38 -12.52 -11.08
CA LEU A 127 9.67 -12.28 -12.34
C LEU A 127 9.80 -13.50 -13.24
N TYR A 128 8.73 -14.27 -13.36
CA TYR A 128 8.65 -15.45 -14.22
C TYR A 128 8.08 -15.07 -15.59
N VAL A 129 8.68 -15.62 -16.65
CA VAL A 129 8.22 -15.49 -18.04
C VAL A 129 8.53 -16.81 -18.74
N ASP A 130 7.65 -17.24 -19.65
CA ASP A 130 7.89 -18.45 -20.44
C ASP A 130 9.16 -18.31 -21.30
N GLU A 131 9.90 -19.40 -21.48
CA GLU A 131 11.19 -19.42 -22.17
C GLU A 131 11.10 -18.86 -23.60
N GLU A 132 10.09 -19.26 -24.37
CA GLU A 132 9.87 -18.74 -25.73
C GLU A 132 9.67 -17.21 -25.75
N ILE A 133 8.92 -16.68 -24.78
CA ILE A 133 8.67 -15.24 -24.64
C ILE A 133 9.93 -14.53 -24.16
N SER A 134 10.68 -15.14 -23.25
CA SER A 134 11.98 -14.67 -22.76
C SER A 134 12.96 -14.51 -23.92
N VAL A 135 13.13 -15.54 -24.74
CA VAL A 135 14.02 -15.56 -25.91
C VAL A 135 13.57 -14.49 -26.93
N ALA A 136 12.29 -14.41 -27.25
CA ALA A 136 11.76 -13.42 -28.18
C ALA A 136 12.03 -11.97 -27.70
N ARG A 137 11.79 -11.68 -26.42
CA ARG A 137 12.06 -10.36 -25.82
C ARG A 137 13.56 -10.05 -25.82
N GLN A 138 14.41 -11.05 -25.54
CA GLN A 138 15.86 -10.88 -25.57
C GLN A 138 16.39 -10.60 -26.98
N LEU A 139 15.89 -11.30 -28.00
CA LEU A 139 16.25 -11.06 -29.41
C LEU A 139 15.80 -9.67 -29.89
N ALA A 140 14.55 -9.30 -29.59
CA ALA A 140 14.01 -7.98 -29.92
C ALA A 140 14.83 -6.85 -29.25
N ARG A 141 15.15 -7.02 -27.96
CA ARG A 141 16.02 -6.11 -27.22
C ARG A 141 17.43 -6.07 -27.80
N GLY A 142 18.02 -7.21 -28.17
CA GLY A 142 19.34 -7.28 -28.79
C GLY A 142 19.41 -6.50 -30.11
N LYS A 143 18.35 -6.58 -30.93
CA LYS A 143 18.22 -5.78 -32.15
C LYS A 143 18.17 -4.28 -31.85
N LEU A 144 17.31 -3.86 -30.91
CA LEU A 144 17.19 -2.46 -30.47
C LEU A 144 18.48 -1.92 -29.85
N ILE A 145 19.18 -2.72 -29.03
CA ILE A 145 20.47 -2.36 -28.42
C ILE A 145 21.54 -2.22 -29.51
N LYS A 146 21.57 -3.11 -30.51
CA LYS A 146 22.51 -3.00 -31.66
C LYS A 146 22.25 -1.73 -32.47
N GLU A 147 20.99 -1.41 -32.76
CA GLU A 147 20.59 -0.20 -33.47
C GLU A 147 20.95 1.07 -32.66
N HIS A 148 20.63 1.08 -31.36
CA HIS A 148 20.98 2.16 -30.43
C HIS A 148 22.51 2.34 -30.32
N ASN A 149 23.26 1.27 -30.08
CA ASN A 149 24.72 1.33 -29.98
C ASN A 149 25.36 1.77 -31.31
N ALA A 150 24.80 1.38 -32.46
CA ALA A 150 25.25 1.86 -33.77
C ALA A 150 24.94 3.35 -33.98
N GLN A 151 23.87 3.87 -33.38
CA GLN A 151 23.55 5.31 -33.38
C GLN A 151 24.45 6.09 -32.42
N VAL A 152 24.72 5.57 -31.23
CA VAL A 152 25.66 6.14 -30.26
C VAL A 152 27.07 6.22 -30.85
N ARG A 153 27.54 5.13 -31.49
CA ARG A 153 28.85 5.10 -32.20
C ARG A 153 28.94 6.10 -33.36
N ARG A 154 27.84 6.35 -34.08
CA ARG A 154 27.79 7.31 -35.19
C ARG A 154 27.68 8.77 -34.74
N SER A 155 26.97 9.02 -33.66
CA SER A 155 26.67 10.37 -33.17
C SER A 155 27.63 10.88 -32.10
N GLY A 156 28.39 9.99 -31.46
CA GLY A 156 29.25 10.30 -30.32
C GLY A 156 28.49 10.71 -29.05
N LYS A 157 27.16 10.57 -29.02
CA LYS A 157 26.30 10.93 -27.89
C LYS A 157 25.52 9.71 -27.39
N GLY A 158 25.62 9.43 -26.09
CA GLY A 158 24.92 8.35 -25.39
C GLY A 158 25.85 7.28 -24.83
N GLU A 159 25.28 6.32 -24.10
CA GLU A 159 26.01 5.22 -23.44
C GLU A 159 25.74 3.87 -24.14
N ILE A 160 26.77 3.03 -24.24
CA ILE A 160 26.68 1.70 -24.86
C ILE A 160 25.99 0.74 -23.89
N LYS A 161 24.97 0.02 -24.36
CA LYS A 161 24.22 -0.98 -23.56
C LYS A 161 24.76 -2.41 -23.75
N GLU A 162 24.84 -3.17 -22.66
CA GLU A 162 25.43 -4.52 -22.53
C GLU A 162 24.46 -5.66 -22.93
N GLU A 163 24.98 -6.76 -23.50
CA GLU A 163 24.26 -8.00 -23.90
C GLU A 163 24.52 -9.12 -22.87
N ARG A 164 23.49 -9.89 -22.47
CA ARG A 164 23.55 -10.78 -21.29
C ARG A 164 22.96 -12.17 -21.56
N VAL A 165 23.48 -13.19 -20.87
CA VAL A 165 23.06 -14.62 -20.90
C VAL A 165 22.92 -15.13 -19.45
N THR A 166 21.88 -15.92 -19.14
CA THR A 166 21.75 -17.01 -18.12
C THR A 166 20.43 -17.06 -17.33
N ASP A 167 19.92 -18.30 -17.13
CA ASP A 167 18.69 -18.68 -16.41
C ASP A 167 18.90 -19.09 -14.93
N TYR A 168 17.79 -19.28 -14.18
CA TYR A 168 17.71 -19.41 -12.71
C TYR A 168 17.14 -20.75 -12.20
N ASP A 169 17.40 -21.04 -10.91
CA ASP A 169 17.11 -22.26 -10.16
C ASP A 169 16.09 -22.04 -8.99
N GLU A 170 15.43 -23.11 -8.51
CA GLU A 170 14.16 -23.08 -7.72
C GLU A 170 14.29 -23.11 -6.17
N LEU A 171 15.50 -23.09 -5.58
CA LEU A 171 15.70 -23.47 -4.17
C LEU A 171 15.21 -22.50 -3.07
N LEU A 172 14.92 -21.23 -3.37
CA LEU A 172 14.69 -20.17 -2.34
C LEU A 172 13.26 -20.07 -1.80
N SER A 173 12.29 -20.69 -2.48
CA SER A 173 10.85 -20.50 -2.20
C SER A 173 10.38 -20.96 -0.81
N LYS A 174 11.19 -21.75 -0.10
CA LYS A 174 10.82 -22.36 1.19
C LYS A 174 11.25 -21.56 2.43
N ILE A 175 12.03 -20.50 2.27
CA ILE A 175 12.80 -19.90 3.39
C ILE A 175 12.39 -18.46 3.68
N PHE A 176 12.05 -17.69 2.65
CA PHE A 176 11.65 -16.30 2.77
C PHE A 176 10.28 -16.08 2.13
N PRO A 177 9.53 -15.02 2.52
CA PRO A 177 8.35 -14.58 1.78
C PRO A 177 8.67 -14.46 0.28
N PHE A 178 7.94 -15.23 -0.52
CA PHE A 178 8.24 -15.47 -1.93
C PHE A 178 7.11 -14.90 -2.80
N HIS A 179 7.45 -14.00 -3.71
CA HIS A 179 6.53 -13.43 -4.69
C HIS A 179 6.85 -13.98 -6.07
N LEU A 180 5.96 -14.81 -6.61
CA LEU A 180 6.05 -15.27 -8.00
C LEU A 180 5.14 -14.40 -8.86
N ILE A 181 5.74 -13.56 -9.71
CA ILE A 181 5.02 -12.60 -10.52
C ILE A 181 5.08 -13.06 -11.97
N ASN A 182 3.91 -13.35 -12.54
CA ASN A 182 3.80 -13.61 -13.96
C ASN A 182 4.07 -12.32 -14.75
N ALA A 183 5.20 -12.28 -15.47
CA ALA A 183 5.63 -11.17 -16.30
C ALA A 183 5.22 -11.33 -17.79
N VAL A 184 4.28 -12.23 -18.08
CA VAL A 184 3.63 -12.36 -19.40
C VAL A 184 2.54 -11.32 -19.54
N GLY A 185 2.60 -10.53 -20.62
CA GLY A 185 1.67 -9.43 -20.89
C GLY A 185 2.36 -8.10 -21.20
N ASP A 186 1.56 -7.04 -21.31
CA ASP A 186 2.04 -5.66 -21.43
C ASP A 186 2.54 -5.13 -20.08
N ILE A 187 3.33 -4.04 -20.13
CA ILE A 187 3.96 -3.45 -18.94
C ILE A 187 2.91 -3.06 -17.89
N ASP A 188 1.79 -2.47 -18.29
CA ASP A 188 0.77 -1.96 -17.37
C ASP A 188 -0.01 -3.08 -16.67
N SER A 189 -0.26 -4.19 -17.38
CA SER A 189 -0.90 -5.37 -16.80
C SER A 189 0.00 -6.07 -15.79
N VAL A 190 1.28 -6.31 -16.12
CA VAL A 190 2.25 -6.88 -15.17
C VAL A 190 2.43 -5.95 -13.97
N MET A 191 2.45 -4.64 -14.21
CA MET A 191 2.50 -3.62 -13.17
C MET A 191 1.35 -3.70 -12.19
N ARG A 192 0.10 -3.87 -12.66
CA ARG A 192 -1.06 -4.03 -11.78
C ARG A 192 -0.96 -5.28 -10.89
N VAL A 193 -0.42 -6.38 -11.44
CA VAL A 193 -0.18 -7.62 -10.67
C VAL A 193 0.87 -7.38 -9.59
N ILE A 194 2.00 -6.76 -9.94
CA ILE A 194 3.06 -6.37 -8.99
C ILE A 194 2.47 -5.54 -7.85
N LEU A 195 1.74 -4.47 -8.18
CA LEU A 195 1.16 -3.57 -7.18
C LEU A 195 0.22 -4.32 -6.23
N LYS A 196 -0.67 -5.15 -6.77
CA LYS A 196 -1.62 -5.93 -5.98
C LYS A 196 -0.93 -6.93 -5.04
N GLU A 197 0.12 -7.59 -5.52
CA GLU A 197 0.87 -8.59 -4.76
C GLU A 197 1.61 -7.96 -3.57
N PHE A 198 2.19 -6.78 -3.78
CA PHE A 198 2.87 -6.03 -2.72
C PHE A 198 1.91 -5.32 -1.76
N GLU A 199 0.72 -4.88 -2.20
CA GLU A 199 -0.31 -4.28 -1.34
C GLU A 199 -0.90 -5.26 -0.31
N TYR A 200 -1.12 -6.52 -0.70
CA TYR A 200 -1.72 -7.54 0.18
C TYR A 200 -0.87 -7.79 1.45
N GLN A 201 0.45 -7.67 1.35
CA GLN A 201 1.41 -8.04 2.38
C GLN A 201 1.82 -6.92 3.34
N SER A 202 1.45 -5.66 3.11
CA SER A 202 1.63 -4.58 4.10
C SER A 202 0.97 -4.90 5.45
N SER A 203 -0.02 -5.80 5.46
CA SER A 203 -0.70 -6.31 6.66
C SER A 203 0.13 -7.31 7.49
N LEU A 204 1.17 -7.92 6.92
CA LEU A 204 2.01 -8.97 7.53
C LEU A 204 3.38 -8.49 8.01
N GLU A 205 3.65 -7.18 7.95
CA GLU A 205 4.97 -6.59 8.25
C GLU A 205 5.17 -6.20 9.70
N LEU A 206 4.12 -6.35 10.50
CA LEU A 206 4.10 -5.96 11.89
C LEU A 206 4.80 -7.04 12.73
N GLU A 207 5.53 -6.62 13.77
CA GLU A 207 5.99 -7.55 14.80
C GLU A 207 4.77 -8.20 15.49
N HIS A 208 4.94 -9.40 16.04
CA HIS A 208 3.82 -10.15 16.66
C HIS A 208 3.09 -9.30 17.71
N ASP A 209 3.84 -8.68 18.62
CA ASP A 209 3.29 -7.78 19.65
C ASP A 209 2.53 -6.59 19.03
N THR A 210 3.04 -6.04 17.93
CA THR A 210 2.39 -4.93 17.20
C THR A 210 1.12 -5.40 16.49
N TYR A 211 1.15 -6.58 15.88
CA TYR A 211 0.00 -7.19 15.20
C TYR A 211 -1.10 -7.51 16.21
N GLU A 212 -0.78 -8.19 17.31
CA GLU A 212 -1.76 -8.49 18.37
C GLU A 212 -2.42 -7.20 18.88
N ALA A 213 -1.62 -6.16 19.14
CA ALA A 213 -2.12 -4.87 19.62
C ALA A 213 -3.14 -4.21 18.70
N ILE A 214 -3.08 -4.41 17.38
CA ILE A 214 -3.98 -3.73 16.42
C ILE A 214 -4.94 -4.66 15.67
N SER A 215 -4.77 -5.98 15.76
CA SER A 215 -5.53 -6.99 15.01
C SER A 215 -7.04 -6.98 15.29
N HIS A 216 -7.45 -6.46 16.45
CA HIS A 216 -8.86 -6.26 16.81
C HIS A 216 -9.53 -5.14 15.99
N ILE A 217 -8.75 -4.24 15.37
CA ILE A 217 -9.25 -3.19 14.49
C ILE A 217 -9.48 -3.81 13.10
N PRO A 218 -10.72 -3.80 12.57
CA PRO A 218 -11.00 -4.41 11.28
C PRO A 218 -10.27 -3.66 10.15
N LEU A 219 -9.78 -4.40 9.16
CA LEU A 219 -9.22 -3.82 7.95
C LEU A 219 -10.26 -2.95 7.25
N ALA A 220 -9.87 -1.75 6.79
CA ALA A 220 -10.75 -0.83 6.08
C ALA A 220 -11.44 -1.49 4.87
N THR A 221 -10.72 -2.35 4.15
CA THR A 221 -11.25 -3.13 3.02
C THR A 221 -12.33 -4.15 3.43
N LYS A 222 -12.33 -4.58 4.71
CA LYS A 222 -13.29 -5.53 5.26
C LYS A 222 -14.52 -4.87 5.89
N ILE A 223 -14.44 -3.60 6.29
CA ILE A 223 -15.56 -2.88 6.93
C ILE A 223 -16.82 -2.89 6.04
N GLY A 224 -16.64 -2.83 4.71
CA GLY A 224 -17.74 -2.76 3.75
C GLY A 224 -18.31 -4.10 3.27
N ILE A 225 -17.63 -5.24 3.49
CA ILE A 225 -17.90 -6.50 2.76
C ILE A 225 -19.32 -7.02 3.01
N HIS A 226 -19.85 -6.83 4.22
CA HIS A 226 -21.22 -7.21 4.58
C HIS A 226 -22.11 -6.03 4.95
N ALA A 227 -21.62 -4.80 4.79
CA ALA A 227 -22.30 -3.59 5.26
C ALA A 227 -23.72 -3.47 4.73
N ARG A 228 -23.98 -3.84 3.47
CA ARG A 228 -25.34 -3.84 2.90
C ARG A 228 -26.26 -4.90 3.52
N GLN A 229 -25.76 -6.11 3.75
CA GLN A 229 -26.56 -7.20 4.31
C GLN A 229 -26.88 -6.93 5.79
N ASP A 230 -25.89 -6.42 6.53
CA ASP A 230 -26.08 -6.04 7.94
C ASP A 230 -27.00 -4.83 8.08
N LEU A 231 -26.93 -3.87 7.15
CA LEU A 231 -27.86 -2.75 7.05
C LEU A 231 -29.31 -3.23 6.89
N ILE A 232 -29.57 -4.14 5.95
CA ILE A 232 -30.90 -4.68 5.69
C ILE A 232 -31.41 -5.43 6.92
N ARG A 233 -30.61 -6.34 7.49
CA ARG A 233 -30.97 -7.11 8.68
C ARG A 233 -31.33 -6.19 9.85
N ARG A 234 -30.57 -5.10 10.05
CA ARG A 234 -30.82 -4.12 11.10
C ARG A 234 -32.15 -3.38 10.87
N LEU A 235 -32.45 -2.96 9.65
CA LEU A 235 -33.72 -2.30 9.32
C LEU A 235 -34.92 -3.23 9.51
N GLU A 236 -34.81 -4.48 9.07
CA GLU A 236 -35.83 -5.52 9.31
C GLU A 236 -36.05 -5.73 10.81
N HIS A 237 -34.96 -5.86 11.58
CA HIS A 237 -35.03 -6.01 13.03
C HIS A 237 -35.74 -4.85 13.72
N TYR A 238 -35.37 -3.59 13.45
CA TYR A 238 -36.03 -2.43 14.05
C TYR A 238 -37.50 -2.31 13.61
N CYS A 239 -37.83 -2.68 12.37
CA CYS A 239 -39.21 -2.67 11.89
C CYS A 239 -40.09 -3.69 12.62
N GLU A 240 -39.56 -4.89 12.88
CA GLU A 240 -40.30 -5.99 13.50
C GLU A 240 -40.36 -5.89 15.03
N THR A 241 -39.26 -5.54 15.67
CA THR A 241 -39.10 -5.62 17.13
C THR A 241 -39.32 -4.29 17.83
N GLU A 242 -39.03 -3.17 17.16
CA GLU A 242 -39.05 -1.82 17.75
C GLU A 242 -39.76 -0.79 16.84
N PRO A 243 -41.03 -1.03 16.49
CA PRO A 243 -41.75 -0.22 15.50
C PRO A 243 -41.89 1.26 15.91
N GLU A 244 -41.85 1.57 17.21
CA GLU A 244 -41.90 2.94 17.70
C GLU A 244 -40.64 3.74 17.36
N ILE A 245 -39.44 3.15 17.55
CA ILE A 245 -38.15 3.76 17.21
C ILE A 245 -38.08 3.97 15.70
N PHE A 246 -38.43 2.94 14.93
CA PHE A 246 -38.49 3.03 13.48
C PHE A 246 -39.44 4.13 12.99
N SER A 247 -40.65 4.21 13.56
CA SER A 247 -41.63 5.24 13.21
C SER A 247 -41.16 6.66 13.57
N LYS A 248 -40.49 6.85 14.71
CA LYS A 248 -39.89 8.15 15.10
C LYS A 248 -38.79 8.55 14.11
N ALA A 249 -37.92 7.62 13.72
CA ALA A 249 -36.86 7.87 12.74
C ALA A 249 -37.42 8.26 11.37
N VAL A 250 -38.43 7.54 10.87
CA VAL A 250 -39.09 7.87 9.59
C VAL A 250 -39.73 9.26 9.65
N ARG A 251 -40.49 9.57 10.71
CA ARG A 251 -41.11 10.90 10.88
C ARG A 251 -40.06 12.02 10.90
N PHE A 252 -38.93 11.80 11.57
CA PHE A 252 -37.83 12.76 11.60
C PHE A 252 -37.26 13.01 10.20
N ILE A 253 -37.01 11.94 9.44
CA ILE A 253 -36.49 12.04 8.06
C ILE A 253 -37.47 12.85 7.20
N ASP A 254 -38.76 12.52 7.25
CA ASP A 254 -39.78 13.20 6.44
C ASP A 254 -39.93 14.69 6.80
N GLN A 255 -39.82 15.04 8.08
CA GLN A 255 -40.07 16.40 8.56
C GLN A 255 -38.83 17.31 8.47
N GLU A 256 -37.64 16.79 8.71
CA GLU A 256 -36.42 17.62 8.85
C GLU A 256 -35.37 17.35 7.77
N VAL A 257 -35.23 16.10 7.30
CA VAL A 257 -34.17 15.74 6.34
C VAL A 257 -34.64 15.91 4.90
N THR A 258 -35.76 15.30 4.52
CA THR A 258 -36.30 15.31 3.16
C THR A 258 -36.52 16.73 2.61
N PRO A 259 -37.06 17.71 3.36
CA PRO A 259 -37.21 19.07 2.87
C PRO A 259 -35.87 19.75 2.58
N MET A 260 -34.85 19.46 3.38
CA MET A 260 -33.50 20.01 3.21
C MET A 260 -32.79 19.37 2.01
N VAL A 261 -32.93 18.06 1.81
CA VAL A 261 -32.45 17.36 0.62
C VAL A 261 -33.09 17.92 -0.64
N ALA A 262 -34.42 18.05 -0.66
CA ALA A 262 -35.16 18.59 -1.80
C ALA A 262 -34.72 20.02 -2.15
N ARG A 263 -34.50 20.87 -1.14
CA ARG A 263 -34.00 22.25 -1.34
C ARG A 263 -32.60 22.29 -1.98
N HIS A 264 -31.76 21.28 -1.73
CA HIS A 264 -30.39 21.22 -2.23
C HIS A 264 -30.22 20.17 -3.34
N ALA A 265 -31.30 19.80 -4.04
CA ALA A 265 -31.30 18.78 -5.10
C ALA A 265 -30.23 19.03 -6.19
N ILE A 266 -29.97 20.30 -6.52
CA ILE A 266 -28.97 20.71 -7.53
C ILE A 266 -27.53 20.60 -7.02
N SER A 267 -27.30 20.73 -5.71
CA SER A 267 -25.96 20.68 -5.11
C SER A 267 -25.45 19.26 -4.88
N GLY A 268 -26.35 18.27 -4.81
CA GLY A 268 -25.98 16.88 -4.47
C GLY A 268 -25.53 16.68 -3.02
N GLN A 269 -25.70 17.70 -2.15
CA GLN A 269 -25.37 17.64 -0.74
C GLN A 269 -26.26 18.60 0.06
N ALA A 270 -26.70 18.15 1.24
CA ALA A 270 -27.42 18.94 2.23
C ALA A 270 -26.78 18.79 3.61
N LEU A 271 -26.66 19.89 4.35
CA LEU A 271 -26.31 19.89 5.77
C LEU A 271 -27.57 20.17 6.59
N VAL A 272 -28.06 19.16 7.30
CA VAL A 272 -29.23 19.27 8.18
C VAL A 272 -28.73 19.50 9.59
N ARG A 273 -29.18 20.59 10.23
CA ARG A 273 -28.91 20.85 11.65
C ARG A 273 -30.22 20.74 12.42
N SER A 274 -30.29 19.75 13.31
CA SER A 274 -31.46 19.50 14.14
C SER A 274 -31.14 19.70 15.62
N ARG A 275 -32.12 20.18 16.38
CA ARG A 275 -32.12 20.19 17.86
C ARG A 275 -33.14 19.19 18.42
N ASN A 276 -33.63 18.29 17.58
CA ASN A 276 -34.66 17.35 17.96
C ASN A 276 -34.09 16.33 18.98
N PRO A 277 -34.65 16.24 20.20
CA PRO A 277 -34.07 15.42 21.25
C PRO A 277 -34.11 13.92 20.95
N ILE A 278 -34.93 13.46 19.99
CA ILE A 278 -34.95 12.04 19.60
C ILE A 278 -33.59 11.54 19.07
N LEU A 279 -32.73 12.43 18.57
CA LEU A 279 -31.39 12.06 18.11
C LEU A 279 -30.37 11.90 19.24
N SER A 280 -30.74 12.23 20.49
CA SER A 280 -29.95 11.89 21.67
C SER A 280 -29.98 10.39 21.97
N ASP A 281 -30.97 9.68 21.43
CA ASP A 281 -31.09 8.24 21.48
C ASP A 281 -30.21 7.60 20.39
N PRO A 282 -29.14 6.86 20.76
CA PRO A 282 -28.24 6.23 19.80
C PRO A 282 -28.94 5.27 18.83
N GLU A 283 -30.02 4.60 19.26
CA GLU A 283 -30.74 3.63 18.42
C GLU A 283 -31.51 4.37 17.32
N ILE A 284 -32.23 5.44 17.66
CA ILE A 284 -32.92 6.30 16.68
C ILE A 284 -31.93 6.90 15.68
N ALA A 285 -30.79 7.40 16.17
CA ALA A 285 -29.70 7.90 15.35
C ALA A 285 -29.18 6.86 14.35
N GLU A 286 -28.98 5.62 14.79
CA GLU A 286 -28.54 4.51 13.95
C GLU A 286 -29.60 4.14 12.91
N VAL A 287 -30.89 4.11 13.28
CA VAL A 287 -32.00 3.85 12.35
C VAL A 287 -32.08 4.95 11.30
N VAL A 288 -31.93 6.23 11.66
CA VAL A 288 -31.93 7.34 10.71
C VAL A 288 -30.80 7.18 9.67
N ILE A 289 -29.57 6.91 10.13
CA ILE A 289 -28.42 6.65 9.25
C ILE A 289 -28.71 5.46 8.34
N SER A 290 -29.30 4.41 8.88
CA SER A 290 -29.59 3.17 8.17
C SER A 290 -30.64 3.37 7.07
N ILE A 291 -31.76 4.03 7.37
CA ILE A 291 -32.83 4.33 6.40
C ILE A 291 -32.28 5.20 5.27
N LEU A 292 -31.51 6.25 5.59
CA LEU A 292 -30.92 7.12 4.59
C LEU A 292 -29.92 6.36 3.70
N SER A 293 -29.07 5.52 4.30
CA SER A 293 -28.11 4.71 3.55
C SER A 293 -28.78 3.71 2.60
N GLU A 294 -29.87 3.07 3.04
CA GLU A 294 -30.67 2.16 2.21
C GLU A 294 -31.31 2.90 1.03
N ARG A 295 -31.84 4.11 1.27
CA ARG A 295 -32.44 4.97 0.24
C ARG A 295 -31.43 5.62 -0.71
N GLY A 296 -30.14 5.29 -0.59
CA GLY A 296 -29.09 5.72 -1.51
C GLY A 296 -28.39 7.04 -1.12
N TYR A 297 -28.61 7.53 0.10
CA TYR A 297 -27.90 8.69 0.63
C TYR A 297 -26.58 8.27 1.28
N ALA A 298 -25.50 9.00 1.02
CA ALA A 298 -24.27 8.89 1.80
C ALA A 298 -24.33 9.88 2.97
N VAL A 299 -24.57 9.39 4.18
CA VAL A 299 -24.81 10.21 5.37
C VAL A 299 -23.70 10.06 6.40
N THR A 300 -23.32 11.17 7.03
CA THR A 300 -22.58 11.18 8.30
C THR A 300 -23.31 12.06 9.30
N MET A 301 -23.23 11.72 10.58
CA MET A 301 -23.86 12.47 11.65
C MET A 301 -22.84 12.80 12.74
N ASP A 302 -22.95 14.01 13.26
CA ASP A 302 -22.10 14.56 14.31
C ASP A 302 -22.97 15.24 15.38
N GLU A 303 -22.61 15.12 16.65
CA GLU A 303 -23.28 15.81 17.75
C GLU A 303 -22.41 16.97 18.24
N ARG A 304 -23.00 18.16 18.30
CA ARG A 304 -22.33 19.37 18.78
C ARG A 304 -23.02 19.93 20.00
N VAL A 305 -22.32 19.86 21.12
CA VAL A 305 -22.76 20.46 22.39
C VAL A 305 -22.30 21.92 22.44
N HIS A 306 -23.25 22.84 22.56
CA HIS A 306 -22.99 24.25 22.79
C HIS A 306 -23.32 24.59 24.23
N GLU A 307 -22.36 25.16 24.95
CA GLU A 307 -22.56 25.63 26.33
C GLU A 307 -22.88 27.13 26.29
N ILE A 308 -24.08 27.49 26.76
CA ILE A 308 -24.55 28.88 26.80
C ILE A 308 -24.58 29.34 28.26
N PRO A 309 -23.90 30.43 28.62
CA PRO A 309 -24.00 31.02 29.97
C PRO A 309 -25.43 31.39 30.32
N LYS A 310 -25.99 30.77 31.36
CA LYS A 310 -27.37 31.01 31.80
C LYS A 310 -27.44 31.94 33.00
N ARG A 311 -26.58 31.74 34.00
CA ARG A 311 -26.47 32.61 35.19
C ARG A 311 -25.11 32.47 35.84
N VAL A 312 -24.80 33.40 36.74
CA VAL A 312 -23.63 33.33 37.62
C VAL A 312 -24.11 33.00 39.04
N ASP A 313 -23.47 32.05 39.71
CA ASP A 313 -23.69 31.81 41.13
C ASP A 313 -23.12 33.00 41.92
N PRO A 314 -23.94 33.74 42.70
CA PRO A 314 -23.49 34.96 43.38
C PRO A 314 -22.57 34.69 44.58
N LYS A 315 -22.44 33.44 45.05
CA LYS A 315 -21.55 33.05 46.15
C LYS A 315 -20.21 32.54 45.64
N THR A 316 -20.23 31.71 44.60
CA THR A 316 -19.02 31.08 44.05
C THR A 316 -18.45 31.79 42.83
N TRP A 317 -19.21 32.72 42.23
CA TRP A 317 -18.93 33.38 40.95
C TRP A 317 -18.82 32.41 39.76
N GLU A 318 -19.29 31.17 39.92
CA GLU A 318 -19.29 30.18 38.83
C GLU A 318 -20.35 30.51 37.79
N ILE A 319 -19.98 30.42 36.52
CA ILE A 319 -20.91 30.56 35.40
C ILE A 319 -21.63 29.21 35.24
N ILE A 320 -22.92 29.19 35.55
CA ILE A 320 -23.79 28.03 35.32
C ILE A 320 -24.21 28.04 33.85
N LEU A 321 -23.75 27.01 33.13
CA LEU A 321 -23.96 26.82 31.70
C LEU A 321 -25.21 25.97 31.45
N GLU A 322 -25.92 26.28 30.37
CA GLU A 322 -26.95 25.44 29.79
C GLU A 322 -26.40 24.77 28.53
N ARG A 323 -26.51 23.44 28.47
CA ARG A 323 -26.05 22.65 27.33
C ARG A 323 -27.15 22.54 26.29
N SER A 324 -26.87 22.99 25.07
CA SER A 324 -27.73 22.81 23.91
C SER A 324 -27.08 21.82 22.95
N HIS A 325 -27.75 20.70 22.69
CA HIS A 325 -27.30 19.69 21.74
C HIS A 325 -27.79 20.04 20.33
N VAL A 326 -26.89 19.97 19.35
CA VAL A 326 -27.20 20.18 17.94
C VAL A 326 -26.64 19.02 17.13
N TYR A 327 -27.50 18.28 16.47
CA TYR A 327 -27.14 17.16 15.61
C TYR A 327 -26.97 17.66 14.17
N ALA A 328 -25.81 17.43 13.60
CA ALA A 328 -25.44 17.84 12.25
C ALA A 328 -25.34 16.61 11.34
N LEU A 329 -26.27 16.48 10.39
CA LEU A 329 -26.28 15.41 9.40
C LEU A 329 -25.77 15.96 8.07
N ASN A 330 -24.65 15.44 7.58
CA ASN A 330 -24.17 15.69 6.22
C ASN A 330 -24.71 14.60 5.31
N VAL A 331 -25.65 14.97 4.44
CA VAL A 331 -26.34 14.05 3.53
C VAL A 331 -25.87 14.34 2.11
N ARG A 332 -25.20 13.39 1.46
CA ARG A 332 -24.80 13.46 0.05
C ARG A 332 -25.66 12.53 -0.80
N PHE A 333 -26.00 12.98 -2.00
CA PHE A 333 -26.86 12.27 -2.95
C PHE A 333 -26.50 12.64 -4.40
N PRO A 334 -26.93 11.85 -5.40
CA PRO A 334 -26.62 12.12 -6.80
C PRO A 334 -27.01 13.54 -7.23
N GLN A 335 -26.07 14.24 -7.88
CA GLN A 335 -26.28 15.61 -8.33
C GLN A 335 -27.11 15.67 -9.62
N HIS A 336 -28.11 16.55 -9.66
CA HIS A 336 -28.78 16.90 -10.91
C HIS A 336 -27.98 17.96 -11.68
N HIS A 337 -27.49 17.56 -12.85
CA HIS A 337 -26.75 18.45 -13.75
C HIS A 337 -27.73 19.21 -14.64
N ILE A 338 -27.70 20.55 -14.56
CA ILE A 338 -28.40 21.40 -15.52
C ILE A 338 -27.47 21.54 -16.74
N GLN A 339 -27.85 20.93 -17.86
CA GLN A 339 -27.16 21.19 -19.13
C GLN A 339 -27.51 22.62 -19.59
N PRO A 340 -26.52 23.47 -19.90
CA PRO A 340 -26.80 24.75 -20.54
C PRO A 340 -27.55 24.51 -21.85
N LEU A 341 -28.61 25.27 -22.09
CA LEU A 341 -29.22 25.33 -23.42
C LEU A 341 -28.15 25.83 -24.39
N GLU A 342 -27.65 24.95 -25.27
CA GLU A 342 -26.89 25.38 -26.43
C GLU A 342 -27.79 26.34 -27.23
N GLN A 343 -27.53 27.64 -27.13
CA GLN A 343 -28.11 28.61 -28.05
C GLN A 343 -27.55 28.26 -29.43
N LYS A 344 -28.34 27.52 -30.21
CA LYS A 344 -28.14 27.40 -31.65
C LYS A 344 -28.30 28.81 -32.22
N PHE A 345 -27.18 29.49 -32.42
CA PHE A 345 -27.07 30.64 -33.32
C PHE A 345 -26.78 30.16 -34.73
#